data_AF-A0A314YY17-F1
#
_entry.id   AF-A0A314YY17-F1
#
_cell.length_a   1.000
_cell.length_b   1.000
_cell.length_c   1.000
_cell.angle_alpha   90.00
_cell.angle_beta   90.00
_cell.angle_gamma   90.00
#
_symmetry.space_group_name_H-M   'P 1'
#
loop_
_entity.id
_entity.type
_entity.pdbx_description
1 polymer ?
#
loop_
_entity_poly.entity_id
_entity_poly.type
_entity_poly.pdbx_seq_one_letter_code
_entity_poly.pdbx_strand_id
1 'polypeptide(L)'
;MVCGGAPRNSFVLASRGEFIDALRTCGRLKVSDQKPYWVMEEMPVPRVMADMLLLPTGDVVIINGAALGTAGWEYGRDPVTKPVIYRPSENPNRRFSVMAGSQRPRLYHSAAVLVPDGRVLVGGSNPHVYYNSTDVEYPTDLSLEAFSPPYMSVKYEPVRPRIVSVKEVFGYGSSFPLRSPCPSSCL
;
A
#
# COMPACT_ATOMS: atom_id res chain seq x y z
N MET A 1 10.23 -4.90 -5.13
CA MET A 1 9.71 -5.77 -4.05
C MET A 1 8.35 -6.25 -4.50
N VAL A 2 7.99 -7.50 -4.20
CA VAL A 2 6.69 -8.08 -4.54
C VAL A 2 6.18 -8.78 -3.29
N CYS A 3 4.93 -8.53 -2.91
CA CYS A 3 4.34 -9.09 -1.70
C CYS A 3 2.97 -9.70 -1.97
N GLY A 4 2.72 -10.85 -1.36
CA GLY A 4 1.44 -11.53 -1.42
C GLY A 4 1.13 -12.14 -2.79
N GLY A 5 -0.17 -12.26 -3.07
CA GLY A 5 -0.70 -12.96 -4.23
C GLY A 5 -1.47 -14.22 -3.83
N ALA A 6 -2.18 -14.80 -4.79
CA ALA A 6 -2.93 -16.03 -4.58
C ALA A 6 -2.02 -17.25 -4.84
N PRO A 7 -2.05 -18.30 -4.00
CA PRO A 7 -1.43 -19.57 -4.33
C PRO A 7 -1.93 -20.13 -5.66
N ARG A 8 -1.15 -21.03 -6.27
CA ARG A 8 -1.58 -21.76 -7.46
C ARG A 8 -2.92 -22.47 -7.17
N ASN A 9 -3.81 -22.52 -8.16
CA ASN A 9 -5.16 -23.10 -8.10
C ASN A 9 -6.20 -22.33 -7.28
N SER A 10 -5.86 -21.21 -6.62
CA SER A 10 -6.84 -20.43 -5.82
C SER A 10 -8.09 -20.05 -6.60
N PHE A 11 -7.96 -19.69 -7.88
CA PHE A 11 -9.12 -19.38 -8.74
C PHE A 11 -10.06 -20.56 -8.96
N VAL A 12 -9.51 -21.77 -9.16
CA VAL A 12 -10.31 -22.99 -9.39
C VAL A 12 -11.04 -23.42 -8.13
N LEU A 13 -10.43 -23.19 -6.96
CA LEU A 13 -11.05 -23.44 -5.66
C LEU A 13 -12.13 -22.39 -5.37
N ALA A 14 -11.83 -21.11 -5.59
CA ALA A 14 -12.77 -20.02 -5.35
C ALA A 14 -14.03 -20.13 -6.22
N SER A 15 -13.91 -20.59 -7.46
CA SER A 15 -15.07 -20.84 -8.34
C SER A 15 -15.97 -21.99 -7.87
N ARG A 16 -15.49 -22.82 -6.93
CA ARG A 16 -16.25 -23.88 -6.25
C ARG A 16 -16.69 -23.48 -4.84
N GLY A 17 -16.46 -22.23 -4.44
CA GLY A 17 -16.80 -21.71 -3.11
C GLY A 17 -15.76 -22.03 -2.03
N GLU A 18 -14.56 -22.48 -2.40
CA GLU A 18 -13.47 -22.75 -1.46
C GLU A 18 -12.41 -21.63 -1.52
N PHE A 19 -12.24 -20.89 -0.42
CA PHE A 19 -11.33 -19.75 -0.34
C PHE A 19 -10.14 -20.07 0.56
N ILE A 20 -8.97 -20.23 -0.04
CA ILE A 20 -7.72 -20.54 0.69
C ILE A 20 -6.93 -19.27 1.03
N ASP A 21 -6.02 -19.37 1.99
CA ASP A 21 -5.13 -18.27 2.38
C ASP A 21 -4.35 -17.71 1.19
N ALA A 22 -4.32 -16.38 1.08
CA ALA A 22 -3.38 -15.68 0.23
C ALA A 22 -1.94 -15.83 0.77
N LEU A 23 -0.95 -15.51 -0.06
CA LEU A 23 0.45 -15.59 0.34
C LEU A 23 0.81 -14.46 1.31
N ARG A 24 1.66 -14.79 2.29
CA ARG A 24 2.32 -13.82 3.20
C ARG A 24 3.69 -13.39 2.68
N THR A 25 4.24 -14.10 1.70
CA THR A 25 5.62 -13.91 1.26
C THR A 25 5.83 -12.57 0.58
N CYS A 26 6.94 -11.94 0.92
CA CYS A 26 7.46 -10.71 0.33
C CYS A 26 8.89 -10.96 -0.19
N GLY A 27 9.10 -10.77 -1.48
CA GLY A 27 10.42 -10.87 -2.11
C GLY A 27 10.99 -9.49 -2.42
N ARG A 28 12.26 -9.25 -2.06
CA ARG A 28 13.03 -8.08 -2.46
C ARG A 28 14.25 -8.48 -3.26
N LEU A 29 14.49 -7.76 -4.35
CA LEU A 29 15.59 -7.99 -5.28
C LEU A 29 16.28 -6.66 -5.55
N LYS A 30 17.62 -6.64 -5.47
CA LYS A 30 18.42 -5.51 -5.96
C LYS A 30 18.91 -5.83 -7.36
N VAL A 31 18.21 -5.28 -8.35
CA VAL A 31 18.44 -5.60 -9.76
C VAL A 31 19.81 -5.15 -10.29
N SER A 32 20.48 -4.22 -9.59
CA SER A 32 21.80 -3.72 -9.97
C SER A 32 22.96 -4.54 -9.43
N ASP A 33 22.72 -5.58 -8.62
CA ASP A 33 23.78 -6.47 -8.16
C ASP A 33 24.23 -7.39 -9.31
N GLN A 34 25.53 -7.71 -9.37
CA GLN A 34 26.10 -8.57 -10.41
C GLN A 34 25.47 -9.99 -10.43
N LYS A 35 25.03 -10.47 -9.27
CA LYS A 35 24.30 -11.74 -9.08
C LYS A 35 23.10 -11.49 -8.17
N PRO A 36 21.97 -11.00 -8.72
CA PRO A 36 20.83 -10.62 -7.91
C PRO A 36 20.15 -11.87 -7.33
N TYR A 37 19.79 -11.83 -6.05
CA TYR A 37 19.06 -12.91 -5.36
C TYR A 37 17.87 -12.35 -4.58
N TRP A 38 16.83 -13.16 -4.44
CA TRP A 38 15.65 -12.80 -3.68
C TRP A 38 15.91 -12.89 -2.19
N VAL A 39 15.70 -11.78 -1.48
CA VAL A 39 15.57 -11.76 -0.03
C VAL A 39 14.09 -11.92 0.29
N MET A 40 13.75 -13.01 0.97
CA MET A 40 12.37 -13.35 1.31
C MET A 40 12.07 -12.98 2.76
N GLU A 41 10.92 -12.37 2.98
CA GLU A 41 10.37 -12.00 4.29
C GLU A 41 8.86 -12.30 4.30
N GLU A 42 8.21 -12.28 5.45
CA GLU A 42 6.78 -12.53 5.57
C GLU A 42 6.03 -11.33 6.12
N MET A 43 4.91 -10.99 5.48
CA MET A 43 3.96 -10.02 5.99
C MET A 43 3.23 -10.56 7.23
N PRO A 44 2.81 -9.67 8.14
CA PRO A 44 2.02 -10.07 9.30
C PRO A 44 0.63 -10.64 8.93
N VAL A 45 0.12 -10.33 7.73
CA VAL A 45 -1.20 -10.75 7.24
C VAL A 45 -1.08 -11.17 5.77
N PRO A 46 -1.69 -12.30 5.35
CA PRO A 46 -1.72 -12.70 3.94
C PRO A 46 -2.51 -11.69 3.12
N ARG A 47 -2.16 -11.50 1.85
CA ARG A 47 -2.83 -10.49 1.03
C ARG A 47 -2.82 -10.81 -0.45
N VAL A 48 -3.99 -10.73 -1.09
CA VAL A 48 -4.16 -10.68 -2.55
C VAL A 48 -4.84 -9.36 -2.94
N MET A 49 -4.61 -8.87 -4.16
CA MET A 49 -5.13 -7.57 -4.64
C MET A 49 -4.68 -6.35 -3.83
N ALA A 50 -3.47 -6.44 -3.26
CA ALA A 50 -2.87 -5.31 -2.56
C ALA A 50 -2.41 -4.23 -3.55
N ASP A 51 -2.51 -2.97 -3.14
CA ASP A 51 -1.74 -1.87 -3.71
C ASP A 51 -0.46 -1.67 -2.88
N MET A 52 0.66 -1.47 -3.58
CA MET A 52 1.96 -1.18 -2.97
C MET A 52 2.48 0.16 -3.49
N LEU A 53 2.68 1.12 -2.59
CA LEU A 53 3.09 2.48 -2.93
C LEU A 53 4.36 2.88 -2.17
N LEU A 54 5.26 3.57 -2.87
CA LEU A 54 6.41 4.22 -2.23
C LEU A 54 5.92 5.49 -1.52
N LEU A 55 6.36 5.67 -0.27
CA LEU A 55 6.11 6.88 0.51
C LEU A 55 7.30 7.85 0.37
N PRO A 56 7.12 9.16 0.65
CA PRO A 56 8.21 10.15 0.62
C PRO A 56 9.39 9.82 1.55
N THR A 57 9.16 8.99 2.57
CA THR A 57 10.21 8.50 3.49
C THR A 57 11.07 7.40 2.88
N GLY A 58 10.71 6.85 1.72
CA GLY A 58 11.33 5.65 1.14
C GLY A 58 10.75 4.33 1.69
N ASP A 59 9.80 4.39 2.62
CA ASP A 59 9.03 3.24 3.08
C ASP A 59 8.02 2.80 2.01
N VAL A 60 7.50 1.57 2.14
CA VAL A 60 6.45 1.04 1.27
C VAL A 60 5.18 0.84 2.09
N VAL A 61 4.06 1.43 1.66
CA VAL A 61 2.74 1.07 2.20
C VAL A 61 2.13 -0.04 1.36
N ILE A 62 1.57 -1.04 2.04
CA ILE A 62 0.81 -2.15 1.47
C ILE A 62 -0.62 -2.00 1.99
N ILE A 63 -1.58 -1.74 1.10
CA ILE A 63 -2.97 -1.40 1.43
C ILE A 63 -3.93 -2.14 0.49
N ASN A 64 -5.22 -2.19 0.81
CA ASN A 64 -6.26 -2.89 0.06
C ASN A 64 -6.08 -4.41 -0.03
N GLY A 65 -7.07 -5.11 -0.56
CA GLY A 65 -7.02 -6.55 -0.79
C GLY A 65 -7.67 -7.41 0.29
N ALA A 66 -7.49 -8.72 0.12
CA ALA A 66 -8.17 -9.77 0.87
C ALA A 66 -7.17 -10.79 1.43
N ALA A 67 -7.49 -11.42 2.56
CA ALA A 67 -6.66 -12.45 3.17
C ALA A 67 -6.87 -13.82 2.52
N LEU A 68 -8.04 -14.05 1.90
CA LEU A 68 -8.44 -15.31 1.33
C LEU A 68 -8.86 -15.17 -0.15
N GLY A 69 -8.66 -16.25 -0.90
CA GLY A 69 -9.13 -16.41 -2.28
C GLY A 69 -8.19 -15.82 -3.32
N THR A 70 -8.76 -15.19 -4.35
CA THR A 70 -7.99 -14.67 -5.50
C THR A 70 -8.54 -13.35 -6.01
N ALA A 71 -7.75 -12.68 -6.84
CA ALA A 71 -8.27 -11.63 -7.72
C ALA A 71 -9.29 -12.19 -8.71
N GLY A 72 -10.31 -11.38 -9.01
CA GLY A 72 -11.45 -11.75 -9.83
C GLY A 72 -12.77 -11.51 -9.10
N TRP A 73 -13.84 -11.37 -9.87
CA TRP A 73 -15.18 -11.11 -9.33
C TRP A 73 -15.60 -12.16 -8.31
N GLU A 74 -16.22 -11.73 -7.22
CA GLU A 74 -16.73 -12.58 -6.13
C GLU A 74 -15.71 -13.47 -5.41
N TYR A 75 -14.40 -13.40 -5.73
CA TYR A 75 -13.43 -14.42 -5.30
C TYR A 75 -12.46 -14.00 -4.19
N GLY A 76 -12.54 -12.75 -3.72
CA GLY A 76 -11.85 -12.32 -2.52
C GLY A 76 -12.71 -12.56 -1.26
N ARG A 77 -12.09 -13.02 -0.18
CA ARG A 77 -12.72 -13.14 1.14
C ARG A 77 -11.82 -12.57 2.24
N ASP A 78 -12.43 -12.21 3.35
CA ASP A 78 -11.76 -11.64 4.53
C ASP A 78 -10.95 -10.37 4.17
N PRO A 79 -11.61 -9.23 3.94
CA PRO A 79 -10.96 -8.00 3.54
C PRO A 79 -9.89 -7.56 4.54
N VAL A 80 -8.67 -7.29 4.07
CA VAL A 80 -7.59 -6.83 4.95
C VAL A 80 -7.62 -5.31 5.06
N THR A 81 -8.38 -4.82 6.03
CA THR A 81 -8.63 -3.37 6.20
C THR A 81 -7.50 -2.59 6.88
N LYS A 82 -6.54 -3.27 7.50
CA LYS A 82 -5.37 -2.65 8.15
C LYS A 82 -4.21 -2.54 7.15
N PRO A 83 -3.73 -1.33 6.82
CA PRO A 83 -2.51 -1.17 6.03
C PRO A 83 -1.28 -1.68 6.77
N VAL A 84 -0.25 -2.06 6.03
CA VAL A 84 1.06 -2.44 6.57
C VAL A 84 2.11 -1.50 5.97
N ILE A 85 2.93 -0.89 6.81
CA ILE A 85 4.11 -0.15 6.35
C ILE A 85 5.33 -1.05 6.49
N TYR A 86 6.05 -1.21 5.39
CA TYR A 86 7.33 -1.90 5.30
C TYR A 86 8.48 -0.90 5.22
N ARG A 87 9.43 -1.00 6.16
CA ARG A 87 10.60 -0.12 6.28
C ARG A 87 11.88 -0.88 5.88
N PRO A 88 12.40 -0.69 4.66
CA PRO A 88 13.55 -1.47 4.17
C PRO A 88 14.86 -1.23 4.95
N SER A 89 15.01 -0.05 5.56
CA SER A 89 16.18 0.36 6.33
C SER A 89 16.22 -0.20 7.76
N GLU A 90 15.10 -0.70 8.26
CA GLU A 90 14.99 -1.20 9.62
C GLU A 90 15.51 -2.65 9.73
N ASN A 91 15.77 -3.09 10.96
CA ASN A 91 16.10 -4.48 11.27
C ASN A 91 14.99 -5.43 10.77
N PRO A 92 15.33 -6.63 10.24
CA PRO A 92 14.35 -7.56 9.65
C PRO A 92 13.09 -7.80 10.51
N ASN A 93 13.25 -7.99 11.82
CA ASN A 93 12.14 -8.27 12.76
C ASN A 93 11.23 -7.06 13.04
N ARG A 94 11.56 -5.87 12.52
CA ARG A 94 10.86 -4.60 12.78
C ARG A 94 10.46 -3.87 11.49
N ARG A 95 10.65 -4.49 10.32
CA ARG A 95 10.35 -3.86 9.03
C ARG A 95 8.86 -3.66 8.80
N PHE A 96 8.04 -4.61 9.21
CA PHE A 96 6.59 -4.52 9.05
C PHE A 96 5.93 -3.89 10.27
N SER A 97 5.04 -2.93 10.05
CA SER A 97 4.21 -2.33 11.08
C SER A 97 2.76 -2.25 10.61
N VAL A 98 1.86 -2.85 11.38
CA VAL A 98 0.42 -2.79 11.11
C VAL A 98 -0.13 -1.44 11.55
N MET A 99 -0.84 -0.77 10.67
CA MET A 99 -1.42 0.56 10.90
C MET A 99 -2.89 0.46 11.34
N ALA A 100 -3.47 1.60 11.72
CA ALA A 100 -4.91 1.71 11.93
C ALA A 100 -5.66 1.37 10.64
N GLY A 101 -6.71 0.55 10.73
CA GLY A 101 -7.52 0.13 9.59
C GLY A 101 -8.73 1.01 9.36
N SER A 102 -9.32 0.89 8.18
CA SER A 102 -10.66 1.39 7.88
C SER A 102 -11.72 0.31 8.18
N GLN A 103 -12.99 0.70 8.24
CA GLN A 103 -14.10 -0.25 8.24
C GLN A 103 -14.52 -0.66 6.81
N ARG A 104 -14.04 0.04 5.77
CA ARG A 104 -14.42 -0.20 4.38
C ARG A 104 -13.54 -1.28 3.74
N PRO A 105 -14.13 -2.37 3.23
CA PRO A 105 -13.43 -3.32 2.37
C PRO A 105 -12.97 -2.64 1.08
N ARG A 106 -11.72 -2.87 0.69
CA ARG A 106 -11.17 -2.41 -0.60
C ARG A 106 -10.64 -3.65 -1.32
N LEU A 107 -11.53 -4.33 -2.05
CA LEU A 107 -11.26 -5.61 -2.73
C LEU A 107 -10.96 -5.40 -4.22
N TYR A 108 -11.34 -6.35 -5.08
CA TYR A 108 -11.13 -6.26 -6.53
C TYR A 108 -11.65 -4.94 -7.11
N HIS A 109 -10.88 -4.33 -8.01
CA HIS A 109 -11.08 -2.96 -8.49
C HIS A 109 -11.00 -1.84 -7.44
N SER A 110 -10.38 -2.07 -6.28
CA SER A 110 -9.86 -0.95 -5.49
C SER A 110 -8.57 -0.39 -6.12
N ALA A 111 -8.26 0.86 -5.79
CA ALA A 111 -6.98 1.46 -6.13
C ALA A 111 -6.51 2.37 -4.99
N ALA A 112 -5.20 2.59 -4.93
CA ALA A 112 -4.60 3.57 -4.05
C ALA A 112 -3.54 4.41 -4.77
N VAL A 113 -3.41 5.68 -4.38
CA VAL A 113 -2.44 6.60 -4.97
C VAL A 113 -1.87 7.55 -3.92
N LEU A 114 -0.55 7.77 -3.95
CA LEU A 114 0.09 8.81 -3.16
C LEU A 114 -0.21 10.19 -3.78
N VAL A 115 -0.73 11.12 -2.98
CA VAL A 115 -1.01 12.49 -3.43
C VAL A 115 0.06 13.49 -2.95
N PRO A 116 0.18 14.67 -3.59
CA PRO A 116 1.26 15.62 -3.32
C PRO A 116 1.37 16.12 -1.88
N ASP A 117 0.29 16.08 -1.09
CA ASP A 117 0.33 16.46 0.32
C ASP A 117 0.91 15.36 1.25
N GLY A 118 1.24 14.19 0.69
CA GLY A 118 1.83 13.05 1.39
C GLY A 118 0.82 12.03 1.91
N ARG A 119 -0.49 12.22 1.74
CA ARG A 119 -1.51 11.21 2.05
C ARG A 119 -1.59 10.16 0.94
N VAL A 120 -2.23 9.05 1.26
CA VAL A 120 -2.60 8.02 0.28
C VAL A 120 -4.12 8.04 0.11
N LEU A 121 -4.59 8.42 -1.08
CA LEU A 121 -6.01 8.30 -1.42
C LEU A 121 -6.30 6.86 -1.81
N VAL A 122 -7.43 6.34 -1.33
CA VAL A 122 -7.89 4.97 -1.50
C VAL A 122 -9.33 5.00 -1.99
N GLY A 123 -9.63 4.26 -3.06
CA GLY A 123 -10.94 4.23 -3.71
C GLY A 123 -11.35 2.86 -4.22
N GLY A 124 -12.59 2.76 -4.71
CA GLY A 124 -13.22 1.49 -5.08
C GLY A 124 -13.78 0.75 -3.85
N SER A 125 -14.14 -0.52 -3.87
CA SER A 125 -13.96 -1.55 -4.88
C SER A 125 -15.23 -1.84 -5.66
N ASN A 126 -15.09 -2.55 -6.78
CA ASN A 126 -16.20 -3.22 -7.43
C ASN A 126 -15.84 -4.71 -7.64
N PRO A 127 -16.13 -5.58 -6.65
CA PRO A 127 -15.87 -7.01 -6.77
C PRO A 127 -16.90 -7.74 -7.63
N HIS A 128 -17.79 -7.02 -8.31
CA HIS A 128 -18.90 -7.57 -9.10
C HIS A 128 -18.74 -7.26 -10.59
N VAL A 129 -19.42 -8.05 -11.43
CA VAL A 129 -19.46 -7.83 -12.90
C VAL A 129 -20.15 -6.50 -13.23
N TYR A 130 -21.19 -6.16 -12.47
CA TYR A 130 -21.95 -4.91 -12.57
C TYR A 130 -21.83 -4.10 -11.28
N TYR A 131 -22.36 -2.88 -11.24
CA TYR A 131 -22.46 -2.15 -9.98
C TYR A 131 -23.61 -2.73 -9.17
N ASN A 132 -23.27 -3.39 -8.06
CA ASN A 132 -24.25 -3.97 -7.17
C ASN A 132 -24.07 -3.41 -5.75
N SER A 133 -25.15 -2.91 -5.17
CA SER A 133 -25.13 -2.23 -3.87
C SER A 133 -26.03 -2.90 -2.83
N THR A 134 -26.84 -3.88 -3.22
CA THR A 134 -27.82 -4.56 -2.38
C THR A 134 -27.71 -6.07 -2.56
N ASP A 135 -28.01 -6.82 -1.50
CA ASP A 135 -28.03 -8.30 -1.50
C ASP A 135 -26.72 -8.97 -1.96
N VAL A 136 -25.58 -8.34 -1.64
CA VAL A 136 -24.22 -8.85 -1.92
C VAL A 136 -23.33 -8.74 -0.70
N GLU A 137 -22.34 -9.64 -0.61
CA GLU A 137 -21.41 -9.70 0.54
C GLU A 137 -20.53 -8.44 0.64
N TYR A 138 -20.06 -7.90 -0.49
CA TYR A 138 -19.21 -6.72 -0.55
C TYR A 138 -19.71 -5.72 -1.60
N PRO A 139 -20.64 -4.81 -1.24
CA PRO A 139 -21.19 -3.83 -2.16
C PRO A 139 -20.13 -3.03 -2.93
N THR A 140 -20.47 -2.63 -4.16
CA THR A 140 -19.69 -1.65 -4.92
C THR A 140 -19.55 -0.36 -4.11
N ASP A 141 -18.31 0.04 -3.83
CA ASP A 141 -17.99 1.24 -3.07
C ASP A 141 -17.36 2.30 -4.00
N LEU A 142 -18.06 3.42 -4.16
CA LEU A 142 -17.64 4.56 -4.98
C LEU A 142 -17.00 5.69 -4.15
N SER A 143 -16.83 5.47 -2.84
CA SER A 143 -16.25 6.47 -1.93
C SER A 143 -14.73 6.50 -2.01
N LEU A 144 -14.16 7.60 -1.52
CA LEU A 144 -12.73 7.76 -1.30
C LEU A 144 -12.42 7.93 0.19
N GLU A 145 -11.32 7.34 0.64
CA GLU A 145 -10.72 7.59 1.95
C GLU A 145 -9.28 8.05 1.79
N ALA A 146 -8.77 8.81 2.77
CA ALA A 146 -7.38 9.22 2.81
C ALA A 146 -6.69 8.54 3.99
N PHE A 147 -5.75 7.64 3.70
CA PHE A 147 -4.82 7.14 4.70
C PHE A 147 -3.74 8.20 4.96
N SER A 148 -3.57 8.59 6.23
CA SER A 148 -2.56 9.54 6.68
C SER A 148 -1.41 8.78 7.36
N PRO A 149 -0.24 8.62 6.70
CA PRO A 149 0.85 7.84 7.26
C PRO A 149 1.48 8.50 8.50
N PRO A 150 2.27 7.76 9.31
CA PRO A 150 2.79 8.24 10.60
C PRO A 150 3.58 9.57 10.54
N TYR A 151 4.25 9.86 9.43
CA TYR A 151 4.98 11.12 9.24
C TYR A 151 4.06 12.36 9.15
N MET A 152 2.75 12.18 8.97
CA MET A 152 1.76 13.26 8.98
C MET A 152 1.14 13.51 10.35
N SER A 153 1.56 12.76 11.38
CA SER A 153 1.07 12.92 12.74
C SER A 153 1.32 14.34 13.26
N VAL A 154 0.40 14.88 14.08
CA VAL A 154 0.46 16.23 14.66
C VAL A 154 1.80 16.52 15.37
N LYS A 155 2.42 15.50 15.97
CA LYS A 155 3.76 15.61 16.58
C LYS A 155 4.86 16.10 15.63
N TYR A 156 4.71 15.91 14.32
CA TYR A 156 5.65 16.36 13.30
C TYR A 156 5.25 17.68 12.65
N GLU A 157 4.08 18.23 12.98
CA GLU A 157 3.61 19.49 12.41
C GLU A 157 4.59 20.67 12.66
N PRO A 158 5.19 20.83 13.86
CA PRO A 158 6.17 21.89 14.10
C PRO A 158 7.47 21.77 13.29
N VAL A 159 7.77 20.58 12.75
CA VAL A 159 9.00 20.29 11.99
C VAL A 159 8.72 20.00 10.52
N ARG A 160 7.47 20.14 10.07
CA ARG A 160 7.09 19.85 8.68
C ARG A 160 7.74 20.90 7.76
N PRO A 161 8.64 20.51 6.85
CA PRO A 161 9.30 21.47 5.99
C PRO A 161 8.30 22.08 5.01
N ARG A 162 8.49 23.37 4.70
CA ARG A 162 7.74 24.06 3.64
C ARG A 162 8.72 24.47 2.55
N ILE A 163 8.43 24.13 1.31
CA ILE A 163 9.23 24.59 0.18
C ILE A 163 8.75 26.01 -0.15
N VAL A 164 9.64 27.00 -0.04
CA VAL A 164 9.34 28.43 -0.32
C VAL A 164 9.62 28.77 -1.79
N SER A 165 10.69 28.21 -2.34
CA SER A 165 11.04 28.40 -3.74
C SER A 165 11.85 27.22 -4.24
N VAL A 166 11.56 26.78 -5.46
CA VAL A 166 12.30 25.76 -6.19
C VAL A 166 12.30 26.12 -7.68
N LYS A 167 13.36 25.75 -8.40
CA LYS A 167 13.35 25.82 -9.86
C LYS A 167 12.50 24.68 -10.41
N GLU A 168 11.47 24.98 -11.18
CA GLU A 168 10.50 23.98 -11.66
C GLU A 168 11.05 23.06 -12.76
N VAL A 169 12.03 23.55 -13.54
CA VAL A 169 12.61 22.79 -14.66
C VAL A 169 14.13 22.74 -14.54
N PHE A 170 14.67 21.54 -14.53
CA PHE A 170 16.10 21.27 -14.44
C PHE A 170 16.45 20.01 -15.23
N GLY A 171 17.72 19.91 -15.66
CA GLY A 171 18.21 18.79 -16.46
C GLY A 171 18.70 17.64 -15.59
N TYR A 172 18.76 16.45 -16.18
CA TYR A 172 19.38 15.29 -15.54
C TYR A 172 20.84 15.59 -15.14
N GLY A 173 21.22 15.25 -13.90
CA GLY A 173 22.55 15.51 -13.35
C GLY A 173 22.83 16.95 -12.92
N SER A 174 21.89 17.90 -13.12
CA SER A 174 22.08 19.29 -12.70
C SER A 174 21.70 19.52 -11.23
N SER A 175 22.44 20.40 -10.56
CA SER A 175 22.08 20.90 -9.22
C SER A 175 21.02 22.00 -9.32
N PHE A 176 20.09 22.03 -8.37
CA PHE A 176 19.11 23.13 -8.27
C PHE A 176 19.01 23.64 -6.82
N PRO A 177 18.84 24.96 -6.63
CA PRO A 177 18.62 25.52 -5.30
C PRO A 177 17.17 25.24 -4.85
N LEU A 178 17.01 24.78 -3.61
CA LEU A 178 15.73 24.68 -2.92
C LEU A 178 15.80 25.52 -1.64
N ARG A 179 14.80 26.36 -1.41
CA ARG A 179 14.68 27.15 -0.17
C ARG A 179 13.55 26.62 0.68
N SER A 180 13.83 26.39 1.95
CA SER A 180 12.84 26.05 2.97
C SER A 180 13.10 26.93 4.20
N PRO A 181 12.07 27.49 4.85
CA PRO A 181 12.25 28.16 6.11
C PRO A 181 12.59 27.07 7.13
N CYS A 182 13.75 27.19 7.75
CA CYS A 182 14.15 26.31 8.83
C CYS A 182 13.11 26.47 9.96
N PRO A 183 12.35 25.42 10.33
CA PRO A 183 11.50 25.51 11.51
C PRO A 183 12.39 25.85 12.70
N SER A 184 11.92 26.68 13.62
CA SER A 184 12.66 27.15 14.81
C SER A 184 13.15 26.04 15.74
N SER A 185 12.80 24.79 15.46
CA SER A 185 13.19 23.55 16.14
C SER A 185 14.37 22.80 15.47
N CYS A 186 15.02 23.36 14.46
CA CYS A 186 16.22 22.80 13.84
C CYS A 186 17.55 23.19 14.54
N LEU A 187 17.47 23.79 15.74
CA LEU A 187 18.59 24.07 16.64
C LEU A 187 18.55 23.15 17.86
#